data_AF-B8GP25-F1
#
_entry.id   AF-B8GP25-F1
#
_cell.length_a   1.000
_cell.length_b   1.000
_cell.length_c   1.000
_cell.angle_alpha   90.00
_cell.angle_beta   90.00
_cell.angle_gamma   90.00
#
_symmetry.space_group_name_H-M   'P 1'
#
loop_
_entity.id
_entity.type
_entity.pdbx_description
1 polymer ?
#
loop_
_entity_poly.entity_id
_entity_poly.type
_entity_poly.pdbx_seq_one_letter_code
_entity_poly.pdbx_strand_id
1 'polypeptide(L)'
;MHVKAHLISRGPVNEQQQLQLRGVVEGLSSHPDHVLVYEHEGKEGGLIAEFGVADEPQALLLERLSRALFTAISGVEDVVIAFHE
;
A
#
# COMPACT_ATOMS: atom_id res chain seq x y z
N MET A 1 11.25 -9.90 4.03
CA MET A 1 11.01 -8.46 3.99
C MET A 1 9.53 -8.18 3.76
N HIS A 2 8.95 -7.43 4.67
CA HIS A 2 7.55 -7.04 4.68
C HIS A 2 7.44 -5.52 4.51
N VAL A 3 6.52 -5.10 3.66
CA VAL A 3 6.26 -3.68 3.38
C VAL A 3 4.97 -3.30 4.06
N LYS A 4 4.99 -2.15 4.76
CA LYS A 4 3.80 -1.50 5.28
C LYS A 4 3.68 -0.13 4.63
N ALA A 5 2.67 0.04 3.78
CA ALA A 5 2.36 1.30 3.14
C ALA A 5 1.13 1.93 3.78
N HIS A 6 1.25 3.16 4.24
CA HIS A 6 0.17 3.98 4.76
C HIS A 6 -0.20 5.03 3.72
N LEU A 7 -1.42 4.95 3.19
CA LEU A 7 -1.98 5.86 2.21
C LEU A 7 -2.89 6.84 2.96
N ILE A 8 -2.47 8.10 3.02
CA ILE A 8 -3.18 9.17 3.72
C ILE A 8 -4.25 9.74 2.79
N SER A 9 -5.50 9.85 3.25
CA SER A 9 -6.63 10.40 2.48
C SER A 9 -7.42 11.44 3.27
N ARG A 10 -8.01 12.42 2.57
CA ARG A 10 -8.86 13.47 3.16
C ARG A 10 -10.25 13.01 3.63
N GLY A 11 -10.58 11.73 3.45
CA GLY A 11 -11.88 11.17 3.76
C GLY A 11 -11.87 9.64 3.78
N PRO A 12 -12.97 9.03 4.22
CA PRO A 12 -13.09 7.57 4.27
C PRO A 12 -12.90 6.98 2.88
N VAL A 13 -12.14 5.90 2.83
CA VAL A 13 -11.80 5.22 1.58
C VAL A 13 -12.89 4.20 1.30
N ASN A 14 -13.45 4.22 0.09
CA ASN A 14 -14.53 3.33 -0.28
C ASN A 14 -14.03 1.95 -0.74
N GLU A 15 -14.96 1.01 -0.82
CA GLU A 15 -14.69 -0.39 -1.20
C GLU A 15 -13.99 -0.52 -2.56
N GLN A 16 -14.34 0.35 -3.53
CA GLN A 16 -13.69 0.35 -4.84
C GLN A 16 -12.21 0.73 -4.74
N GLN A 17 -11.86 1.74 -3.95
CA GLN A 17 -10.48 2.16 -3.73
C GLN A 17 -9.68 1.07 -2.99
N GLN A 18 -10.29 0.38 -2.03
CA GLN A 18 -9.68 -0.77 -1.37
C GLN A 18 -9.40 -1.92 -2.34
N LEU A 19 -10.34 -2.24 -3.25
CA LEU A 19 -10.16 -3.27 -4.28
C LEU A 19 -9.07 -2.89 -5.28
N GLN A 20 -9.01 -1.62 -5.69
CA GLN A 20 -7.94 -1.12 -6.56
C GLN A 20 -6.57 -1.24 -5.89
N LEU A 21 -6.47 -0.82 -4.62
CA LEU A 21 -5.23 -0.95 -3.86
C LEU A 21 -4.83 -2.42 -3.74
N ARG A 22 -5.77 -3.30 -3.38
CA ARG A 22 -5.53 -4.73 -3.27
C ARG A 22 -4.94 -5.32 -4.55
N GLY A 23 -5.54 -5.03 -5.71
CA GLY A 23 -5.02 -5.52 -6.99
C GLY A 23 -3.61 -5.01 -7.31
N VAL A 24 -3.28 -3.77 -6.93
CA VAL A 24 -1.92 -3.24 -7.05
C VAL A 24 -0.95 -4.01 -6.16
N VAL A 25 -1.25 -4.17 -4.86
CA VAL A 25 -0.32 -4.85 -3.95
C VAL A 25 -0.20 -6.35 -4.22
N GLU A 26 -1.26 -7.02 -4.65
CA GLU A 26 -1.20 -8.41 -5.13
C GLU A 26 -0.23 -8.57 -6.30
N GLY A 27 -0.23 -7.62 -7.25
CA GLY A 27 0.68 -7.62 -8.39
C GLY A 27 2.15 -7.33 -8.03
N LEU A 28 2.40 -6.67 -6.90
CA LEU A 28 3.74 -6.32 -6.42
C LEU A 28 4.28 -7.33 -5.40
N SER A 29 3.40 -8.09 -4.74
CA SER A 29 3.75 -9.01 -3.67
C SER A 29 4.42 -10.27 -4.21
N SER A 30 5.44 -10.76 -3.51
CA SER A 30 5.98 -12.10 -3.75
C SER A 30 5.04 -13.20 -3.22
N HIS A 31 4.06 -12.85 -2.39
CA HIS A 31 3.04 -13.73 -1.84
C HIS A 31 1.66 -13.06 -1.94
N PRO A 32 0.99 -13.12 -3.10
CA PRO A 32 -0.28 -12.41 -3.35
C PRO A 32 -1.41 -12.82 -2.38
N ASP A 33 -1.46 -14.11 -1.99
CA ASP A 33 -2.48 -14.64 -1.06
C ASP A 33 -2.34 -14.11 0.38
N HIS A 34 -1.26 -13.39 0.68
CA HIS A 34 -0.95 -12.86 2.01
C HIS A 34 -1.00 -11.33 2.08
N VAL A 35 -1.61 -10.68 1.08
CA VAL A 35 -1.78 -9.22 1.06
C VAL A 35 -2.92 -8.81 1.98
N LEU A 36 -2.65 -7.84 2.84
CA LEU A 36 -3.66 -7.23 3.72
C LEU A 36 -3.88 -5.78 3.31
N VAL A 37 -5.14 -5.42 3.07
CA VAL A 37 -5.57 -4.03 2.83
C VAL A 37 -6.72 -3.73 3.78
N TYR A 38 -6.57 -2.69 4.60
CA TYR A 38 -7.55 -2.32 5.63
C TYR A 38 -7.52 -0.81 5.91
N GLU A 39 -8.59 -0.29 6.52
CA GLU A 39 -8.67 1.12 6.89
C GLU A 39 -7.73 1.46 8.05
N HIS A 40 -7.12 2.64 8.00
CA HIS A 40 -6.37 3.17 9.12
C HIS A 40 -7.33 3.87 10.11
N GLU A 41 -7.47 3.32 11.32
CA GLU A 41 -8.24 3.93 12.42
C GLU A 41 -7.45 5.07 13.11
N GLY A 42 -6.92 6.01 12.34
CA GLY A 42 -6.16 7.18 12.81
C GLY A 42 -6.94 8.50 12.75
N LYS A 43 -6.34 9.58 13.27
CA LYS A 43 -6.88 10.94 13.11
C LYS A 43 -6.87 11.42 11.66
N GLU A 44 -5.94 10.87 10.87
CA GLU A 44 -5.91 11.01 9.43
C GLU A 44 -6.53 9.74 8.87
N GLY A 45 -7.59 9.88 8.06
CA GLY A 45 -8.17 8.75 7.35
C GLY A 45 -7.15 8.15 6.37
N GLY A 46 -7.33 6.88 6.01
CA GLY A 46 -6.41 6.25 5.08
C GLY A 46 -6.58 4.75 4.90
N LEU A 47 -5.73 4.18 4.03
CA LEU A 47 -5.56 2.74 3.88
C LEU A 47 -4.19 2.31 4.34
N ILE A 48 -4.12 1.15 4.95
CA ILE A 48 -2.88 0.41 5.14
C ILE A 48 -2.86 -0.75 4.15
N ALA A 49 -1.74 -0.90 3.46
CA ALA A 49 -1.42 -2.09 2.67
C ALA A 49 -0.17 -2.77 3.24
N GLU A 50 -0.27 -4.07 3.45
CA GLU A 50 0.80 -4.92 3.99
C GLU A 50 1.04 -6.10 3.04
N PHE A 51 2.29 -6.29 2.61
CA PHE A 51 2.66 -7.30 1.62
C PHE A 51 4.15 -7.69 1.68
N GLY A 52 4.47 -8.89 1.20
CA GLY A 52 5.84 -9.41 1.19
C GLY A 52 6.58 -9.10 -0.12
N VAL A 53 7.88 -8.87 -0.03
CA VAL A 53 8.78 -8.68 -1.19
C VAL A 53 10.00 -9.60 -1.08
N ALA A 54 10.56 -10.01 -2.22
CA ALA A 54 11.56 -11.09 -2.27
C ALA A 54 12.93 -10.68 -1.71
N ASP A 55 13.40 -9.45 -1.98
CA ASP A 55 14.70 -8.94 -1.52
C ASP A 55 14.77 -7.41 -1.37
N GLU A 56 15.83 -6.91 -0.74
CA GLU A 56 16.08 -5.49 -0.46
C GLU A 56 16.30 -4.62 -1.72
N PRO A 57 17.02 -5.07 -2.76
CA PRO A 57 17.10 -4.34 -4.03
C PRO A 57 15.73 -4.16 -4.71
N GLN A 58 14.87 -5.19 -4.69
CA GLN A 58 13.49 -5.06 -5.14
C GLN A 58 12.69 -4.12 -4.25
N ALA A 59 12.94 -4.11 -2.94
CA ALA A 59 12.22 -3.24 -2.01
C ALA A 59 12.38 -1.74 -2.34
N LEU A 60 13.59 -1.29 -2.70
CA LEU A 60 13.84 0.11 -3.13
C LEU A 60 13.17 0.46 -4.48
N LEU A 61 13.19 -0.46 -5.44
CA LEU A 61 12.49 -0.28 -6.72
C LEU A 61 10.97 -0.26 -6.51
N LEU A 62 10.48 -1.16 -5.65
CA LEU A 62 9.09 -1.26 -5.24
C LEU A 62 8.67 -0.03 -4.44
N GLU A 63 9.53 0.59 -3.63
CA GLU A 63 9.20 1.84 -2.95
C GLU A 63 8.77 2.93 -3.94
N ARG A 64 9.55 3.12 -5.02
CA ARG A 64 9.26 4.13 -6.04
C ARG A 64 8.02 3.79 -6.85
N LEU A 65 7.86 2.53 -7.25
CA LEU A 65 6.71 2.05 -8.01
C LEU A 65 5.43 2.07 -7.17
N SER A 66 5.47 1.54 -5.95
CA SER A 66 4.38 1.56 -4.97
C SER A 66 3.95 2.98 -4.68
N ARG A 67 4.89 3.91 -4.43
CA ARG A 67 4.55 5.33 -4.23
C ARG A 67 3.79 5.89 -5.44
N ALA A 68 4.30 5.70 -6.65
CA ALA A 68 3.63 6.19 -7.86
C ALA A 68 2.23 5.58 -8.05
N LEU A 69 2.11 4.25 -7.89
CA LEU A 69 0.84 3.52 -8.06
C LEU A 69 -0.19 3.88 -6.98
N PHE A 70 0.23 4.04 -5.74
CA PHE A 70 -0.65 4.39 -4.62
C PHE A 70 -1.13 5.84 -4.71
N THR A 71 -0.27 6.78 -5.13
CA THR A 71 -0.70 8.17 -5.38
C THR A 71 -1.65 8.31 -6.58
N ALA A 72 -1.70 7.32 -7.47
CA ALA A 72 -2.64 7.30 -8.59
C ALA A 72 -4.06 6.87 -8.17
N ILE A 73 -4.23 6.34 -6.94
CA ILE A 73 -5.55 6.01 -6.40
C ILE A 73 -6.22 7.33 -6.02
N SER A 74 -7.40 7.56 -6.61
CA SER A 74 -8.18 8.77 -6.37
C SER A 74 -8.40 8.98 -4.86
N GLY A 75 -8.15 10.18 -4.35
CA GLY A 75 -8.35 10.53 -2.95
C GLY A 75 -7.17 10.22 -2.02
N VAL A 76 -6.09 9.62 -2.51
CA VAL A 76 -4.82 9.48 -1.78
C VAL A 76 -4.01 10.76 -1.95
N GLU A 77 -3.59 11.36 -0.85
CA GLU A 77 -2.82 12.62 -0.85
C GLU A 77 -1.33 12.38 -0.65
N ASP A 78 -1.00 11.43 0.21
CA ASP A 78 0.38 11.07 0.52
C ASP A 78 0.50 9.59 0.87
N VAL A 79 1.73 9.08 0.80
CA VAL A 79 2.08 7.69 1.03
C VAL A 79 3.34 7.62 1.87
N VAL A 80 3.25 6.91 3.00
CA VAL A 80 4.40 6.58 3.85
C VAL A 80 4.66 5.09 3.73
N ILE A 81 5.87 4.71 3.31
CA ILE A 81 6.26 3.30 3.13
C ILE A 81 7.33 2.97 4.15
N ALA A 82 7.14 1.87 4.88
CA ALA A 82 8.11 1.31 5.81
C ALA A 82 8.45 -0.13 5.40
N PHE A 83 9.73 -0.47 5.51
CA PHE A 83 10.26 -1.80 5.26
C PHE A 83 10.64 -2.46 6.58
N HIS A 84 10.22 -3.70 6.76
CA HIS A 84 10.50 -4.54 7.93
C HIS A 84 11.19 -5.82 7.45
N GLU A 85 12.19 -6.32 8.17
CA GLU A 85 12.88 -7.58 7.83
C GLU A 85 11.97 -8.80 7.97
#